data_AF-A0A1V6R905-F1
#
_entry.id   AF-A0A1V6R905-F1
#
_cell.length_a   1.000
_cell.length_b   1.000
_cell.length_c   1.000
_cell.angle_alpha   90.00
_cell.angle_beta   90.00
_cell.angle_gamma   90.00
#
_symmetry.space_group_name_H-M   'P 1'
#
loop_
_entity.id
_entity.type
_entity.pdbx_description
1 polymer ?
#
loop_
_entity_poly.entity_id
_entity_poly.type
_entity_poly.pdbx_seq_one_letter_code
_entity_poly.pdbx_strand_id
1 'polypeptide(L)'
;MFDWLWKNGYRPPENFLEYASRYFCTKAAGWIIFHTNDQDWCHALLAAAGRTEERSGGFFEVLVKQKRFTLQRRDTFVCDILVRIVDEVCATSDQYHRFNGEGRHPQWKNHPSDFDQAISNLQQIAVQKVRALNRLANGVGVVGMKVKTRHAGLHQLTEALENLDM
;
A
#
# COMPACT_ATOMS: atom_id res chain seq x y z
N MET A 1 -24.98 3.49 10.87
CA MET A 1 -24.42 3.85 12.19
C MET A 1 -23.63 5.16 12.14
N PHE A 2 -22.57 5.28 11.32
CA PHE A 2 -21.78 6.52 11.26
C PHE A 2 -22.58 7.76 10.86
N ASP A 3 -23.47 7.66 9.87
CA ASP A 3 -24.35 8.78 9.50
C ASP A 3 -25.27 9.21 10.65
N TRP A 4 -25.72 8.26 11.47
CA TRP A 4 -26.56 8.56 12.63
C TRP A 4 -25.73 9.29 13.70
N LEU A 5 -24.51 8.84 13.98
CA LEU A 5 -23.60 9.51 14.92
C LEU A 5 -23.32 10.96 14.48
N TRP A 6 -23.00 11.15 13.21
CA TRP A 6 -22.74 12.48 12.65
C TRP A 6 -23.95 13.41 12.75
N LYS A 7 -25.14 12.92 12.38
CA LYS A 7 -26.40 13.68 12.50
C LYS A 7 -26.72 14.10 13.93
N ASN A 8 -26.17 13.40 14.93
CA ASN A 8 -26.32 13.72 16.35
C ASN A 8 -25.12 14.49 16.94
N GLY A 9 -24.25 15.05 16.10
CA GLY A 9 -23.14 15.92 16.53
C GLY A 9 -21.88 15.19 16.98
N TYR A 10 -21.84 13.85 16.90
CA TYR A 10 -20.63 13.09 17.22
C TYR A 10 -19.63 13.17 16.06
N ARG A 11 -18.42 13.65 16.37
CA ARG A 11 -17.31 13.71 15.41
C ARG A 11 -16.47 12.43 15.46
N PRO A 12 -15.82 12.05 14.34
CA PRO A 12 -14.79 11.03 14.35
C PRO A 12 -13.73 11.35 15.42
N PRO A 13 -13.30 10.38 16.24
CA PRO A 13 -12.13 10.54 17.09
C PRO A 13 -10.89 10.89 16.27
N GLU A 14 -9.91 11.55 16.88
CA GLU A 14 -8.58 11.68 16.30
C GLU A 14 -8.01 10.30 15.98
N ASN A 15 -7.24 10.20 14.90
CA ASN A 15 -6.61 8.96 14.43
C ASN A 15 -7.60 7.82 14.10
N PHE A 16 -8.91 8.08 14.00
CA PHE A 16 -9.89 7.03 13.71
C PHE A 16 -9.70 6.40 12.32
N LEU A 17 -9.18 7.19 11.36
CA LEU A 17 -8.81 6.69 10.04
C LEU A 17 -7.59 5.77 10.08
N GLU A 18 -6.63 6.05 10.96
CA GLU A 18 -5.47 5.19 11.19
C GLU A 18 -5.90 3.83 11.77
N TYR A 19 -6.82 3.84 12.74
CA TYR A 19 -7.42 2.62 13.26
C TYR A 19 -8.11 1.82 12.14
N ALA A 20 -8.96 2.47 11.34
CA ALA A 20 -9.63 1.83 10.21
C ALA A 20 -8.62 1.27 9.18
N SER A 21 -7.47 1.94 9.01
CA SER A 21 -6.37 1.47 8.17
C SER A 21 -5.67 0.25 8.71
N ARG A 22 -5.39 0.21 10.02
CA ARG A 22 -4.72 -0.93 10.67
C ARG A 22 -5.52 -2.23 10.53
N TYR A 23 -6.84 -2.15 10.54
CA TYR A 23 -7.74 -3.31 10.45
C TYR A 23 -8.40 -3.47 9.09
N PHE A 24 -7.95 -2.71 8.08
CA PHE A 24 -8.47 -2.75 6.70
C PHE A 24 -9.99 -2.61 6.60
N CYS A 25 -10.59 -1.76 7.46
CA CYS A 25 -12.03 -1.52 7.52
C CYS A 25 -12.47 -0.58 6.37
N THR A 26 -12.46 -1.08 5.14
CA THR A 26 -12.74 -0.32 3.89
C THR A 26 -14.03 0.51 3.95
N LYS A 27 -15.15 -0.07 4.40
CA LYS A 27 -16.43 0.66 4.53
C LYS A 27 -16.34 1.81 5.53
N ALA A 28 -15.65 1.60 6.65
CA ALA A 28 -15.50 2.62 7.69
C ALA A 28 -14.55 3.73 7.23
N ALA A 29 -13.36 3.37 6.74
CA ALA A 29 -12.40 4.33 6.20
C ALA A 29 -13.02 5.19 5.10
N GLY A 30 -13.83 4.58 4.24
CA GLY A 30 -14.50 5.31 3.18
C GLY A 30 -15.47 6.38 3.66
N TRP A 31 -16.08 6.20 4.83
CA TRP A 31 -16.89 7.23 5.46
C TRP A 31 -16.02 8.25 6.21
N ILE A 32 -15.04 7.77 6.99
CA ILE A 32 -14.17 8.61 7.85
C ILE A 32 -13.34 9.60 7.02
N ILE A 33 -12.89 9.23 5.83
CA ILE A 33 -12.02 10.06 4.98
C ILE A 33 -12.64 11.41 4.57
N PHE A 34 -13.97 11.48 4.53
CA PHE A 34 -14.73 12.68 4.19
C PHE A 34 -14.98 13.58 5.40
N HIS A 35 -14.76 13.05 6.60
CA HIS A 35 -15.07 13.69 7.88
C HIS A 35 -13.81 13.91 8.74
N THR A 36 -12.61 13.70 8.17
CA THR A 36 -11.30 13.89 8.81
C THR A 36 -10.52 15.03 8.17
N ASN A 37 -9.50 15.52 8.88
CA ASN A 37 -8.65 16.59 8.39
C ASN A 37 -7.69 16.08 7.29
N ASP A 38 -6.93 17.00 6.70
CA ASP A 38 -6.05 16.69 5.58
C ASP A 38 -4.80 15.88 5.95
N GLN A 39 -4.33 15.96 7.19
CA GLN A 39 -3.16 15.21 7.67
C GLN A 39 -3.51 13.74 7.96
N ASP A 40 -4.70 13.50 8.52
CA ASP A 40 -5.15 12.16 8.93
C ASP A 40 -5.18 11.18 7.75
N TRP A 41 -5.71 11.62 6.59
CA TRP A 41 -5.78 10.75 5.42
C TRP A 41 -4.42 10.56 4.73
N CYS A 42 -3.52 11.55 4.81
CA CYS A 42 -2.15 11.38 4.32
C CYS A 42 -1.40 10.31 5.13
N HIS A 43 -1.47 10.37 6.46
CA HIS A 43 -0.85 9.38 7.33
C HIS A 43 -1.46 7.98 7.12
N ALA A 44 -2.79 7.88 7.04
CA ALA A 44 -3.45 6.60 6.79
C ALA A 44 -3.08 6.01 5.41
N LEU A 45 -2.96 6.85 4.37
CA LEU A 45 -2.57 6.40 3.05
C LEU A 45 -1.12 5.90 3.01
N LEU A 46 -0.17 6.60 3.64
CA LEU A 46 1.21 6.14 3.79
C LEU A 46 1.32 4.85 4.62
N ALA A 47 0.54 4.74 5.69
CA ALA A 47 0.47 3.53 6.51
C ALA A 47 -0.06 2.35 5.68
N ALA A 48 -1.14 2.54 4.91
CA ALA A 48 -1.67 1.53 4.00
C ALA A 48 -0.72 1.17 2.86
N ALA A 49 0.05 2.14 2.36
CA ALA A 49 1.06 1.94 1.31
C ALA A 49 2.11 0.91 1.72
N GLY A 50 2.65 1.05 2.94
CA GLY A 50 3.69 0.17 3.48
C GLY A 50 3.22 -1.19 4.00
N ARG A 51 1.91 -1.47 3.97
CA ARG A 51 1.37 -2.78 4.38
C ARG A 51 1.57 -3.82 3.28
N THR A 52 1.81 -5.07 3.62
CA THR A 52 2.07 -6.14 2.65
C THR A 52 1.06 -7.29 2.75
N GLU A 53 0.10 -7.16 3.66
CA GLU A 53 -0.99 -8.12 3.85
C GLU A 53 -2.00 -8.02 2.69
N GLU A 54 -2.59 -9.14 2.28
CA GLU A 54 -3.51 -9.25 1.12
C GLU A 54 -4.63 -8.20 1.13
N ARG A 55 -5.26 -8.00 2.30
CA ARG A 55 -6.36 -7.04 2.49
C ARG A 55 -5.94 -5.58 2.30
N SER A 56 -4.64 -5.29 2.38
CA SER A 56 -4.12 -3.92 2.28
C SER A 56 -4.23 -3.35 0.87
N GLY A 57 -4.22 -4.18 -0.18
CA GLY A 57 -4.35 -3.74 -1.57
C GLY A 57 -5.70 -3.06 -1.83
N GLY A 58 -6.80 -3.75 -1.53
CA GLY A 58 -8.15 -3.20 -1.69
C GLY A 58 -8.43 -2.02 -0.75
N PHE A 59 -7.85 -2.03 0.46
CA PHE A 59 -7.95 -0.88 1.37
C PHE A 59 -7.27 0.37 0.80
N PHE A 60 -6.05 0.21 0.30
CA PHE A 60 -5.27 1.28 -0.31
C PHE A 60 -5.99 1.89 -1.54
N GLU A 61 -6.54 1.05 -2.42
CA GLU A 61 -7.31 1.49 -3.59
C GLU A 61 -8.49 2.39 -3.22
N VAL A 62 -9.22 2.04 -2.15
CA VAL A 62 -10.36 2.85 -1.66
C VAL A 62 -9.89 4.24 -1.26
N LEU A 63 -8.80 4.34 -0.51
CA LEU A 63 -8.24 5.63 -0.09
C LEU A 63 -7.77 6.48 -1.28
N VAL A 64 -7.02 5.87 -2.21
CA VAL A 64 -6.56 6.56 -3.44
C VAL A 64 -7.74 7.05 -4.27
N LYS A 65 -8.77 6.21 -4.46
CA LYS A 65 -9.98 6.58 -5.23
C LYS A 65 -10.70 7.77 -4.60
N GLN A 66 -10.77 7.84 -3.28
CA GLN A 66 -11.46 8.91 -2.55
C GLN A 66 -10.69 10.23 -2.55
N LYS A 67 -9.36 10.19 -2.57
CA LYS A 67 -8.50 11.38 -2.57
C LYS A 67 -7.87 11.67 -3.93
N ARG A 68 -8.36 11.02 -4.99
CA ARG A 68 -7.79 11.10 -6.35
C ARG A 68 -7.51 12.53 -6.81
N PHE A 69 -8.49 13.42 -6.71
CA PHE A 69 -8.34 14.82 -7.15
C PHE A 69 -7.34 15.61 -6.30
N THR A 70 -7.24 15.31 -5.01
CA THR A 70 -6.25 15.92 -4.12
C THR A 70 -4.84 15.40 -4.44
N LEU A 71 -4.71 14.10 -4.71
CA LEU A 71 -3.44 13.45 -5.07
C LEU A 71 -2.88 13.94 -6.40
N GLN A 72 -3.74 14.24 -7.39
CA GLN A 72 -3.33 14.79 -8.69
C GLN A 72 -2.56 16.13 -8.60
N ARG A 73 -2.59 16.80 -7.45
CA ARG A 73 -1.91 18.08 -7.22
C ARG A 73 -0.75 17.95 -6.22
N ARG A 74 -0.37 16.73 -5.85
CA ARG A 74 0.62 16.44 -4.82
C ARG A 74 1.64 15.41 -5.31
N ASP A 75 2.33 15.72 -6.40
CA ASP A 75 3.29 14.80 -7.05
C ASP A 75 4.34 14.25 -6.07
N THR A 76 4.92 15.12 -5.21
CA THR A 76 5.87 14.69 -4.17
C THR A 76 5.27 13.65 -3.24
N PHE A 77 4.01 13.82 -2.83
CA PHE A 77 3.35 12.87 -1.95
C PHE A 77 3.03 11.55 -2.66
N VAL A 78 2.71 11.60 -3.97
CA VAL A 78 2.56 10.38 -4.78
C VAL A 78 3.90 9.64 -4.89
N CYS A 79 5.02 10.37 -5.07
CA CYS A 79 6.36 9.79 -5.01
C CYS A 79 6.63 9.12 -3.65
N ASP A 80 6.32 9.79 -2.55
CA ASP A 80 6.53 9.25 -1.19
C ASP A 80 5.74 7.94 -0.98
N ILE A 81 4.51 7.88 -1.49
CA ILE A 81 3.69 6.68 -1.44
C ILE A 81 4.33 5.54 -2.25
N LEU A 82 4.83 5.83 -3.46
CA LEU A 82 5.51 4.84 -4.30
C LEU A 82 6.79 4.32 -3.65
N VAL A 83 7.63 5.21 -3.11
CA VAL A 83 8.83 4.85 -2.33
C VAL A 83 8.43 3.94 -1.18
N ARG A 84 7.38 4.30 -0.43
CA ARG A 84 6.93 3.53 0.73
C ARG A 84 6.49 2.10 0.37
N ILE A 85 5.76 1.93 -0.75
CA ILE A 85 5.35 0.61 -1.26
C ILE A 85 6.60 -0.21 -1.59
N VAL A 86 7.51 0.36 -2.38
CA VAL A 86 8.71 -0.34 -2.85
C VAL A 86 9.62 -0.74 -1.69
N ASP A 87 9.84 0.18 -0.76
CA ASP A 87 10.71 -0.04 0.41
C ASP A 87 10.21 -1.20 1.27
N GLU A 88 8.91 -1.21 1.61
CA GLU A 88 8.36 -2.24 2.49
C GLU A 88 8.21 -3.60 1.81
N VAL A 89 7.93 -3.61 0.52
CA VAL A 89 7.88 -4.86 -0.26
C VAL A 89 9.28 -5.46 -0.39
N CYS A 90 10.30 -4.64 -0.66
CA CYS A 90 11.68 -5.13 -0.67
C CYS A 90 12.12 -5.63 0.72
N ALA A 91 11.83 -4.88 1.79
CA ALA A 91 12.18 -5.28 3.15
C ALA A 91 11.48 -6.58 3.57
N THR A 92 10.20 -6.75 3.21
CA THR A 92 9.45 -7.98 3.49
C THR A 92 10.01 -9.16 2.68
N SER A 93 10.38 -8.93 1.41
CA SER A 93 11.03 -9.95 0.57
C SER A 93 12.37 -10.40 1.15
N ASP A 94 13.20 -9.46 1.58
CA ASP A 94 14.49 -9.76 2.23
C ASP A 94 14.30 -10.58 3.52
N GLN A 95 13.29 -10.23 4.32
CA GLN A 95 12.94 -10.97 5.52
C GLN A 95 12.51 -12.41 5.17
N TYR A 96 11.70 -12.59 4.13
CA TYR A 96 11.31 -13.90 3.61
C TYR A 96 12.52 -14.72 3.15
N HIS A 97 13.45 -14.14 2.40
CA HIS A 97 14.67 -14.81 1.97
C HIS A 97 15.54 -15.25 3.15
N ARG A 98 15.68 -14.41 4.19
CA ARG A 98 16.43 -14.77 5.41
C ARG A 98 15.80 -15.97 6.12
N PHE A 99 14.47 -15.97 6.28
CA PHE A 99 13.78 -17.10 6.92
C PHE A 99 13.85 -18.40 6.13
N ASN A 100 13.85 -18.32 4.79
CA ASN A 100 14.02 -19.49 3.93
C ASN A 100 15.43 -20.08 4.06
N GLY A 101 16.47 -19.24 4.00
CA GLY A 101 17.87 -19.65 4.15
C GLY A 101 18.21 -20.20 5.54
N GLU A 102 17.49 -19.76 6.57
CA GLU A 102 17.65 -20.25 7.94
C GLU A 102 16.79 -21.46 8.28
N GLY A 103 15.87 -21.90 7.41
CA GLY A 103 14.93 -23.00 7.66
C GLY A 103 13.93 -22.72 8.79
N ARG A 104 13.59 -21.44 9.03
CA ARG A 104 12.94 -20.97 10.26
C ARG A 104 11.56 -20.35 10.11
N HIS A 105 10.93 -20.37 8.94
CA HIS A 105 9.58 -19.80 8.84
C HIS A 105 8.53 -20.78 9.40
N PRO A 106 7.82 -20.47 10.51
CA PRO A 106 6.91 -21.42 11.18
C PRO A 106 5.71 -21.86 10.33
N GLN A 107 5.43 -21.13 9.26
CA GLN A 107 4.26 -21.33 8.40
C GLN A 107 4.57 -21.95 7.05
N TRP A 108 5.85 -21.99 6.63
CA TRP A 108 6.23 -22.63 5.37
C TRP A 108 6.58 -24.08 5.70
N LYS A 109 5.73 -25.02 5.31
CA LYS A 109 5.86 -26.43 5.69
C LYS A 109 6.92 -27.16 4.85
N ASN A 110 8.07 -26.54 4.64
CA ASN A 110 9.22 -27.05 3.91
C ASN A 110 8.96 -27.29 2.40
N HIS A 111 7.96 -26.66 1.79
CA HIS A 111 7.76 -26.71 0.34
C HIS A 111 8.23 -25.42 -0.34
N PRO A 112 9.14 -25.51 -1.33
CA PRO A 112 9.56 -24.36 -2.14
C PRO A 112 8.39 -23.56 -2.76
N SER A 113 7.27 -24.25 -3.05
CA SER A 113 6.05 -23.62 -3.56
C SER A 113 5.42 -22.61 -2.60
N ASP A 114 5.55 -22.78 -1.28
CA ASP A 114 4.97 -21.85 -0.30
C ASP A 114 5.73 -20.52 -0.29
N PHE A 115 7.06 -20.59 -0.46
CA PHE A 115 7.93 -19.43 -0.58
C PHE A 115 7.63 -18.64 -1.86
N ASP A 116 7.63 -19.33 -3.01
CA ASP A 116 7.35 -18.70 -4.30
C ASP A 116 5.94 -18.09 -4.33
N GLN A 117 4.96 -18.75 -3.73
CA GLN A 117 3.61 -18.21 -3.58
C GLN A 117 3.58 -16.96 -2.68
N ALA A 118 4.32 -16.94 -1.57
CA ALA A 118 4.39 -15.79 -0.69
C ALA A 118 5.02 -14.57 -1.38
N ILE A 119 6.11 -14.77 -2.13
CA ILE A 119 6.76 -13.72 -2.94
C ILE A 119 5.84 -13.25 -4.07
N SER A 120 5.14 -14.18 -4.73
CA SER A 120 4.15 -13.84 -5.77
C SER A 120 3.00 -13.00 -5.20
N ASN A 121 2.41 -13.40 -4.08
CA ASN A 121 1.34 -12.65 -3.42
C ASN A 121 1.81 -11.24 -2.99
N LEU A 122 3.02 -11.16 -2.42
CA LEU A 122 3.64 -9.90 -2.03
C LEU A 122 3.78 -8.94 -3.22
N GLN A 123 4.27 -9.45 -4.36
CA GLN A 123 4.36 -8.68 -5.60
C GLN A 123 2.99 -8.27 -6.12
N GLN A 124 2.00 -9.15 -6.14
CA GLN A 124 0.66 -8.84 -6.63
C GLN A 124 0.02 -7.69 -5.84
N ILE A 125 0.15 -7.70 -4.52
CA ILE A 125 -0.36 -6.62 -3.66
C ILE A 125 0.35 -5.29 -3.97
N ALA A 126 1.68 -5.34 -4.15
CA ALA A 126 2.46 -4.15 -4.51
C ALA A 126 2.04 -3.60 -5.87
N VAL A 127 1.93 -4.46 -6.88
CA VAL A 127 1.50 -4.14 -8.24
C VAL A 127 0.09 -3.54 -8.23
N GLN A 128 -0.83 -4.09 -7.44
CA GLN A 128 -2.17 -3.55 -7.26
C GLN A 128 -2.12 -2.10 -6.77
N LYS A 129 -1.32 -1.81 -5.74
CA LYS A 129 -1.16 -0.46 -5.20
C LYS A 129 -0.53 0.51 -6.20
N VAL A 130 0.52 0.08 -6.90
CA VAL A 130 1.17 0.86 -7.98
C VAL A 130 0.17 1.18 -9.08
N ARG A 131 -0.64 0.20 -9.51
CA ARG A 131 -1.69 0.41 -10.54
C ARG A 131 -2.76 1.39 -10.07
N ALA A 132 -3.12 1.39 -8.79
CA ALA A 132 -4.05 2.37 -8.22
C ALA A 132 -3.54 3.81 -8.36
N LEU A 133 -2.22 4.00 -8.39
CA LEU A 133 -1.54 5.29 -8.56
C LEU A 133 -1.22 5.64 -10.02
N ASN A 134 -1.43 4.74 -10.99
CA ASN A 134 -0.89 4.92 -12.35
C ASN A 134 -1.22 6.29 -12.98
N ARG A 135 -2.49 6.70 -12.92
CA ARG A 135 -2.93 8.01 -13.47
C ARG A 135 -2.57 9.23 -12.60
N LEU A 136 -1.94 9.01 -11.45
CA LEU A 136 -1.50 10.04 -10.50
C LEU A 136 0.02 10.21 -10.55
N ALA A 137 0.75 9.22 -11.07
CA ALA A 137 2.20 9.16 -11.05
C ALA A 137 2.85 9.52 -12.40
N ASN A 138 2.08 10.05 -13.36
CA ASN A 138 2.63 10.47 -14.66
C ASN A 138 3.78 11.47 -14.46
N GLY A 139 4.98 11.11 -14.93
CA GLY A 139 6.17 11.96 -14.81
C GLY A 139 6.92 11.85 -13.48
N VAL A 140 6.51 10.94 -12.58
CA VAL A 140 7.28 10.62 -11.38
C VAL A 140 8.50 9.78 -11.78
N GLY A 141 9.71 10.27 -11.50
CA GLY A 141 10.93 9.52 -11.78
C GLY A 141 11.03 8.27 -10.90
N VAL A 142 10.77 7.09 -11.46
CA VAL A 142 10.83 5.80 -10.73
C VAL A 142 12.13 5.00 -10.96
N VAL A 143 13.15 5.60 -11.58
CA VAL A 143 14.42 4.92 -11.92
C VAL A 143 15.06 4.22 -10.72
N GLY A 144 15.20 4.91 -9.59
CA GLY A 144 15.78 4.33 -8.37
C GLY A 144 14.96 3.16 -7.81
N MET A 145 13.63 3.25 -7.90
CA MET A 145 12.72 2.19 -7.46
C MET A 145 12.86 0.94 -8.33
N LYS A 146 12.93 1.11 -9.65
CA LYS A 146 13.14 0.01 -10.61
C LYS A 146 14.45 -0.75 -10.36
N VAL A 147 15.53 0.00 -10.09
CA VAL A 147 16.83 -0.61 -9.75
C VAL A 147 16.70 -1.44 -8.47
N LYS A 148 16.05 -0.89 -7.44
CA LYS A 148 15.85 -1.56 -6.16
C LYS A 148 15.00 -2.83 -6.29
N THR A 149 13.86 -2.77 -6.97
CA THR A 149 12.98 -3.94 -7.16
C THR A 149 13.63 -5.03 -8.01
N ARG A 150 14.43 -4.64 -9.02
CA ARG A 150 15.20 -5.60 -9.84
C ARG A 150 16.28 -6.31 -9.02
N HIS A 151 16.99 -5.58 -8.16
CA HIS A 151 17.98 -6.19 -7.26
C HIS A 151 17.35 -7.17 -6.28
N ALA A 152 16.13 -6.87 -5.81
CA ALA A 152 15.35 -7.74 -4.92
C ALA A 152 14.65 -8.91 -5.66
N GLY A 153 14.82 -9.07 -6.98
CA GLY A 153 14.17 -10.16 -7.75
C GLY A 153 12.65 -9.99 -7.94
N LEU A 154 12.11 -8.79 -7.72
CA LEU A 154 10.68 -8.50 -7.78
C LEU A 154 10.26 -8.10 -9.20
N HIS A 155 10.23 -9.07 -10.11
CA HIS A 155 10.00 -8.87 -11.53
C HIS A 155 8.65 -8.22 -11.86
N GLN A 156 7.55 -8.67 -11.27
CA GLN A 156 6.20 -8.13 -11.56
C GLN A 156 6.07 -6.68 -11.10
N LEU A 157 6.67 -6.34 -9.95
CA LEU A 157 6.67 -4.96 -9.45
C LEU A 157 7.53 -4.05 -10.31
N THR A 158 8.69 -4.55 -10.78
CA THR A 158 9.56 -3.81 -11.70
C THR A 158 8.83 -3.47 -13.00
N GLU A 159 8.14 -4.43 -13.60
CA GLU A 159 7.33 -4.22 -14.81
C GLU A 159 6.20 -3.21 -14.55
N ALA A 160 5.52 -3.29 -13.40
CA ALA A 160 4.48 -2.33 -13.05
C ALA A 160 5.00 -0.89 -12.92
N LEU A 161 6.23 -0.71 -12.41
CA LEU A 161 6.90 0.60 -12.33
C LEU A 161 7.34 1.09 -13.72
N GLU A 162 7.82 0.22 -14.60
CA GLU A 162 8.18 0.59 -15.98
C GLU A 162 6.98 1.13 -16.77
N ASN A 163 5.78 0.60 -16.49
CA ASN A 163 4.53 1.09 -17.06
C ASN A 163 4.07 2.46 -16.52
N LEU A 164 4.70 3.01 -15.48
CA LEU A 164 4.41 4.37 -15.00
C LEU A 164 5.20 5.45 -15.75
N ASP A 165 6.34 5.09 -16.34
CA ASP A 165 7.25 5.99 -17.06
C ASP A 165 6.86 6.19 -18.54
N MET A 166 5.90 5.40 -19.05
CA MET A 166 5.41 5.44 -20.45
C MET A 166 4.17 6.31 -20.59
#